data_AF-A0A963R421-F1
#
_entry.id   AF-A0A963R421-F1
#
_cell.length_a   1.000
_cell.length_b   1.000
_cell.length_c   1.000
_cell.angle_alpha   90.00
_cell.angle_beta   90.00
_cell.angle_gamma   90.00
#
_symmetry.space_group_name_H-M   'P 1'
#
loop_
_entity.id
_entity.type
_entity.pdbx_description
1 polymer ?
#
loop_
_entity_poly.entity_id
_entity_poly.type
_entity_poly.pdbx_seq_one_letter_code
_entity_poly.pdbx_strand_id
1 'polypeptide(L)' 'MTDPVSPKRSAKRAKLCSIENANRVATQVADRILSDTAVVKTGNPLQPFRVVLASNAPQGRTVSRVVTCNDDEP' A
#
# COMPACT_ATOMS: atom_id res chain seq x y z
N MET A 1 27.68 -14.55 1.84
CA MET A 1 26.27 -14.17 2.13
C MET A 1 25.73 -13.53 0.87
N THR A 2 24.73 -14.12 0.24
CA THR A 2 24.19 -13.62 -1.03
C THR A 2 23.01 -12.72 -0.70
N ASP A 3 23.22 -11.41 -0.67
CA ASP A 3 22.11 -10.46 -0.71
C ASP A 3 21.23 -10.82 -1.92
N PRO A 4 19.91 -11.00 -1.76
CA PRO A 4 19.06 -11.28 -2.90
C PRO A 4 19.18 -10.08 -3.83
N VAL A 5 19.88 -10.27 -4.95
CA VAL A 5 19.90 -9.36 -6.09
C VAL A 5 18.44 -9.08 -6.41
N SER A 6 17.94 -7.96 -5.92
CA SER A 6 16.66 -7.44 -6.35
C SER A 6 16.83 -7.29 -7.86
N PRO A 7 16.10 -8.06 -8.69
CA PRO A 7 16.30 -8.01 -10.13
C PRO A 7 16.21 -6.55 -10.52
N LYS A 8 17.22 -6.00 -11.22
CA LYS A 8 17.29 -4.57 -11.60
C LYS A 8 15.98 -4.23 -12.32
N ARG A 9 15.01 -3.73 -11.56
CA ARG A 9 13.68 -3.42 -12.09
C ARG A 9 13.87 -2.21 -13.00
N SER A 10 13.15 -2.18 -14.11
CA SER A 10 13.13 -0.97 -14.94
C SER A 10 12.71 0.23 -14.10
N ALA A 11 13.16 1.44 -14.46
CA ALA A 11 12.84 2.66 -13.71
C ALA A 11 11.34 2.84 -13.48
N LYS A 12 10.51 2.52 -14.49
CA LYS A 12 9.04 2.53 -14.38
C LYS A 12 8.55 1.57 -13.30
N ARG A 13 9.07 0.34 -13.27
CA ARG A 13 8.67 -0.67 -12.30
C ARG A 13 9.15 -0.34 -10.88
N ALA A 14 10.33 0.26 -10.74
CA ALA A 14 10.82 0.76 -9.45
C ALA A 14 9.86 1.81 -8.87
N LYS A 15 9.42 2.78 -9.71
CA LYS A 15 8.43 3.79 -9.30
C LYS A 15 7.07 3.18 -8.94
N LEU A 16 6.53 2.27 -9.76
CA LEU A 16 5.21 1.68 -9.50
C LEU A 16 5.18 0.78 -8.26
N CYS A 17 6.30 0.10 -7.98
CA CYS A 17 6.46 -0.77 -6.82
C CYS A 17 7.01 -0.05 -5.59
N SER A 18 7.06 1.29 -5.58
CA SER A 18 7.51 2.06 -4.42
C SER A 18 6.41 2.19 -3.38
N ILE A 19 6.81 2.38 -2.11
CA ILE A 19 5.87 2.66 -1.03
C ILE A 19 5.15 4.01 -1.24
N GLU A 20 5.85 4.99 -1.80
CA GLU A 20 5.28 6.31 -2.10
C GLU A 20 4.13 6.19 -3.11
N ASN A 21 4.32 5.43 -4.19
CA ASN A 21 3.26 5.19 -5.16
C ASN A 21 2.09 4.44 -4.50
N ALA A 22 2.35 3.46 -3.64
CA ALA A 22 1.32 2.73 -2.93
C ALA A 22 0.51 3.64 -1.99
N ASN A 23 1.16 4.56 -1.27
CA ASN A 23 0.48 5.55 -0.42
C ASN A 23 -0.40 6.50 -1.26
N ARG A 24 0.13 7.00 -2.39
CA ARG A 24 -0.67 7.83 -3.32
C ARG A 24 -1.92 7.12 -3.81
N VAL A 25 -1.79 5.84 -4.19
CA VAL A 25 -2.93 5.02 -4.61
C VAL A 25 -3.87 4.76 -3.43
N ALA A 26 -3.37 4.54 -2.22
CA ALA A 26 -4.20 4.34 -1.04
C ALA A 26 -5.11 5.54 -0.74
N THR A 27 -4.55 6.76 -0.78
CA THR A 27 -5.34 7.99 -0.65
C THR A 27 -6.40 8.10 -1.73
N GLN A 28 -6.03 7.93 -3.00
CA GLN A 28 -6.98 8.00 -4.11
C GLN A 28 -8.11 6.96 -4.02
N VAL A 29 -7.78 5.74 -3.58
CA VAL A 29 -8.77 4.69 -3.39
C VAL A 29 -9.69 5.04 -2.23
N ALA A 30 -9.13 5.49 -1.09
CA ALA A 30 -9.89 5.88 0.09
C ALA A 30 -10.90 7.00 -0.24
N ASP A 31 -10.46 8.04 -0.95
CA ASP A 31 -11.32 9.15 -1.40
C ASP A 31 -12.43 8.67 -2.35
N ARG A 32 -12.11 7.73 -3.24
CA ARG A 32 -13.07 7.23 -4.23
C ARG A 32 -14.14 6.32 -3.64
N ILE A 33 -13.80 5.54 -2.62
CA ILE A 33 -14.71 4.57 -2.00
C ILE A 33 -15.30 5.05 -0.67
N LEU A 34 -14.84 6.20 -0.17
CA LEU A 34 -15.23 6.77 1.13
C LEU A 34 -15.04 5.76 2.27
N SER A 35 -13.87 5.10 2.29
CA SER A 35 -13.54 4.16 3.35
C SER A 35 -12.04 4.11 3.58
N ASP A 36 -11.69 3.80 4.83
CA ASP A 36 -10.32 3.63 5.26
C ASP A 36 -9.60 2.55 4.45
N THR A 37 -8.38 2.87 4.03
CA THR A 37 -7.50 1.93 3.33
C THR A 37 -6.18 1.78 4.06
N ALA A 38 -5.47 0.70 3.75
CA ALA A 38 -4.16 0.41 4.27
C ALA A 38 -3.23 -0.09 3.18
N VAL A 39 -1.96 0.30 3.28
CA VAL A 39 -0.89 -0.26 2.47
C VAL A 39 -0.23 -1.38 3.26
N VAL A 40 -0.13 -2.56 2.64
CA VAL A 40 0.47 -3.76 3.23
C VAL A 40 1.69 -4.22 2.45
N LYS A 41 2.73 -4.67 3.16
CA LYS A 41 3.86 -5.39 2.56
C LYS A 41 3.46 -6.83 2.28
N THR A 42 3.65 -7.28 1.04
CA THR A 42 3.20 -8.61 0.62
C THR A 42 4.27 -9.70 0.75
N GLY A 43 5.55 -9.30 0.82
CA GLY A 43 6.69 -10.22 0.70
C GLY A 43 6.97 -10.70 -0.73
N ASN A 44 6.09 -10.40 -1.70
CA ASN A 44 6.28 -10.76 -3.11
C ASN A 44 7.15 -9.71 -3.82
N PRO A 45 8.34 -10.09 -4.35
CA PRO A 45 9.21 -9.16 -5.06
C PRO A 45 8.63 -8.64 -6.39
N LEU A 46 7.51 -9.17 -6.88
CA LEU A 46 6.83 -8.62 -8.06
C LEU A 46 5.75 -7.59 -7.71
N GLN A 47 5.23 -7.63 -6.48
CA GLN A 47 4.17 -6.74 -5.99
C GLN A 47 4.41 -6.43 -4.50
N PRO A 48 5.49 -5.70 -4.15
CA PRO A 48 5.94 -5.57 -2.76
C PRO A 48 4.93 -4.89 -1.84
N PHE A 49 4.09 -4.01 -2.41
CA PHE A 49 3.04 -3.29 -1.69
C PHE A 49 1.69 -3.52 -2.34
N ARG A 50 0.65 -3.55 -1.51
CA ARG A 50 -0.75 -3.66 -1.95
C ARG A 50 -1.62 -2.77 -1.10
N VAL A 51 -2.62 -2.14 -1.73
CA VAL A 51 -3.68 -1.40 -1.04
C VAL A 51 -4.83 -2.36 -0.74
N VAL A 52 -5.32 -2.34 0.49
CA VAL A 52 -6.48 -3.10 0.97
C VAL A 52 -7.38 -2.20 1.80
N LEU A 53 -8.62 -2.62 2.07
CA LEU A 53 -9.45 -1.95 3.08
C LEU A 53 -8.79 -2.07 4.45
N ALA A 54 -8.85 -1.01 5.25
CA ALA A 54 -8.19 -0.99 6.56
C ALA A 54 -8.70 -2.08 7.50
N SER A 55 -9.99 -2.46 7.39
CA SER A 55 -10.62 -3.55 8.14
C SER A 55 -10.07 -4.94 7.78
N ASN A 56 -9.53 -5.10 6.57
CA ASN A 56 -8.96 -6.35 6.07
C ASN A 56 -7.42 -6.36 6.17
N ALA A 57 -6.82 -5.34 6.78
CA ALA A 57 -5.38 -5.19 6.83
C ALA A 57 -4.77 -6.11 7.91
N PRO A 58 -3.90 -7.07 7.55
CA PRO A 58 -3.23 -7.92 8.53
C PRO A 58 -2.29 -7.11 9.43
N GLN A 59 -2.49 -7.23 10.75
CA GLN A 59 -1.88 -6.40 11.79
C GLN A 59 -0.33 -6.47 11.89
N GLY A 60 0.33 -7.38 11.17
CA GLY A 60 1.80 -7.49 11.12
C GLY A 60 2.45 -7.08 9.80
N ARG A 61 1.65 -6.67 8.79
CA ARG A 61 2.17 -6.32 7.45
C ARG A 61 1.75 -4.94 6.98
N THR A 62 0.89 -4.26 7.73
CA THR A 62 0.51 -2.87 7.48
C THR A 62 1.71 -1.96 7.66
N VAL A 63 1.94 -1.09 6.69
CA VAL A 63 3.01 -0.08 6.72
C VAL A 63 2.50 1.34 6.70
N SER A 64 1.26 1.54 6.25
CA SER A 64 0.58 2.83 6.23
C SER A 64 -0.92 2.61 6.26
N ARG A 65 -1.67 3.53 6.86
CA ARG A 65 -3.13 3.56 6.88
C ARG A 65 -3.60 4.95 6.50
N VAL A 66 -4.58 5.02 5.61
CA VAL A 66 -5.32 6.23 5.27
C VAL A 66 -6.67 6.13 5.96
N VAL A 67 -6.93 7.08 6.85
CA VAL A 67 -8.20 7.21 7.55
C VAL A 67 -8.98 8.29 6.84
N THR A 68 -10.17 7.96 6.37
CA THR A 68 -11.15 8.94 5.92
C THR A 68 -11.93 9.37 7.15
N CYS A 69 -11.89 10.65 7.50
CA CYS A 69 -12.79 11.21 8.49
C CYS A 69 -14.20 11.16 7.90
N ASN A 70 -14.92 10.06 8.14
CA ASN A 70 -16.35 10.09 7.99
C ASN A 70 -16.86 10.91 9.18
N ASP A 71 -17.44 12.08 8.88
CA ASP A 71 -18.36 12.77 9.79
C ASP A 71 -19.56 11.85 10.02
N ASP A 72 -19.36 10.82 10.83
CA ASP A 72 -20.44 10.09 11.49
C ASP A 72 -20.83 10.95 12.71
N GLU A 73 -21.46 12.09 12.43
CA GLU A 73 -22.24 12.81 13.45
C GLU A 73 -23.67 12.20 13.48
N PRO A 74 -24.20 11.85 14.66
CA PRO A 74 -25.47 11.12 14.83
C PRO A 74 -26.74 11.92 14.51
#